data_AF-A0A6V8LU78-F1
#
_entry.id   AF-A0A6V8LU78-F1
#
_cell.length_a   1.000
_cell.length_b   1.000
_cell.length_c   1.000
_cell.angle_alpha   90.00
_cell.angle_beta   90.00
_cell.angle_gamma   90.00
#
_symmetry.space_group_name_H-M   'P 1'
#
loop_
_entity.id
_entity.type
_entity.pdbx_description
1 polymer ?
#
loop_
_entity_poly.entity_id
_entity_poly.type
_entity_poly.pdbx_seq_one_letter_code
_entity_poly.pdbx_strand_id
1 'polypeptide(L)'
;MRHVLTALLLFSLAGCAGADRPLTLSEFYGFCWPMQQGSGCWDDNLCEDYRGFLQQEQTSKAECIKGCNEIETMEWRQNALRGCDGSIRNATDWCEKYCRRLFDYGNPAQAE
;
A
#
# COMPACT_ATOMS: atom_id res chain seq x y z
N MET A 1 -44.60 -15.27 -20.11
CA MET A 1 -43.32 -15.58 -19.44
C MET A 1 -42.12 -15.06 -20.24
N ARG A 2 -42.09 -13.76 -20.59
CA ARG A 2 -41.00 -13.17 -21.43
C ARG A 2 -40.61 -11.75 -21.03
N HIS A 3 -40.95 -11.33 -19.80
CA HIS A 3 -40.67 -9.99 -19.27
C HIS A 3 -39.98 -10.01 -17.90
N VAL A 4 -39.73 -11.19 -17.32
CA VAL A 4 -39.08 -11.31 -16.00
C VAL A 4 -37.54 -11.33 -16.11
N LEU A 5 -37.00 -11.49 -17.32
CA LEU A 5 -35.56 -11.60 -17.56
C LEU A 5 -34.80 -10.26 -17.67
N THR A 6 -35.50 -9.12 -17.73
CA THR A 6 -34.86 -7.83 -18.05
C THR A 6 -34.52 -6.97 -16.83
N ALA A 7 -34.90 -7.38 -15.60
CA ALA A 7 -34.77 -6.54 -14.41
C ALA A 7 -33.54 -6.83 -13.52
N LEU A 8 -32.71 -7.82 -13.86
CA LEU A 8 -31.67 -8.35 -12.95
C LEU A 8 -30.22 -7.95 -13.32
N LEU A 9 -30.03 -7.04 -14.28
CA LEU A 9 -28.72 -6.73 -14.87
C LEU A 9 -28.17 -5.33 -14.55
N LEU A 10 -28.64 -4.68 -13.47
CA LEU A 10 -28.24 -3.30 -13.14
C LEU A 10 -27.49 -3.14 -11.79
N PHE A 11 -27.14 -4.22 -11.09
CA PHE A 11 -26.56 -4.13 -9.74
C PHE A 11 -25.03 -4.32 -9.64
N SER A 12 -24.28 -4.43 -10.74
CA SER A 12 -22.90 -4.95 -10.69
C SER A 12 -21.77 -3.93 -10.83
N LEU A 13 -22.01 -2.61 -10.80
CA LEU A 13 -20.95 -1.62 -11.10
C LEU A 13 -20.58 -0.66 -9.95
N ALA A 14 -21.13 -0.83 -8.74
CA ALA A 14 -20.80 0.05 -7.60
C ALA A 14 -19.50 -0.30 -6.86
N GLY A 15 -18.60 -1.12 -7.44
CA GLY A 15 -17.47 -1.72 -6.72
C GLY A 15 -16.06 -1.34 -7.18
N CYS A 16 -15.88 -0.42 -8.13
CA CYS A 16 -14.55 -0.11 -8.70
C CYS A 16 -14.15 1.37 -8.66
N ALA A 17 -14.67 2.17 -7.72
CA ALA A 17 -14.01 3.41 -7.34
C ALA A 17 -13.05 3.07 -6.20
N GLY A 18 -11.75 2.97 -6.50
CA GLY A 18 -10.74 2.58 -5.52
C GLY A 18 -10.85 3.47 -4.28
N ALA A 19 -11.25 2.87 -3.15
CA ALA A 19 -11.79 3.60 -2.00
C ALA A 19 -11.06 4.93 -1.73
N ASP A 20 -11.78 6.05 -1.90
CA ASP A 20 -11.34 7.43 -1.61
C ASP A 20 -11.27 7.64 -0.10
N ARG A 21 -10.38 6.89 0.56
CA ARG A 21 -10.19 6.93 2.00
C ARG A 21 -8.72 6.73 2.37
N PRO A 22 -8.34 7.13 3.59
CA PRO A 22 -7.03 6.81 4.11
C PRO A 22 -6.78 5.30 4.10
N LEU A 23 -5.55 4.91 3.80
CA LEU A 23 -5.09 3.54 3.94
C LEU A 23 -4.69 3.31 5.39
N THR A 24 -5.11 2.22 6.01
CA THR A 24 -4.60 1.85 7.34
C THR A 24 -3.24 1.17 7.24
N LEU A 25 -2.47 1.14 8.34
CA LEU A 25 -1.20 0.42 8.40
C LEU A 25 -1.36 -1.08 8.14
N SER A 26 -2.46 -1.67 8.62
CA SER A 26 -2.77 -3.09 8.40
C SER A 26 -3.01 -3.38 6.92
N GLU A 27 -3.70 -2.48 6.22
CA GLU A 27 -3.94 -2.63 4.78
C GLU A 27 -2.66 -2.45 3.97
N PHE A 28 -1.85 -1.43 4.30
CA PHE A 28 -0.51 -1.31 3.72
C PHE A 28 0.25 -2.62 3.84
N TYR A 29 0.34 -3.19 5.06
CA TYR A 29 1.07 -4.41 5.31
C TYR A 29 0.46 -5.61 4.54
N GLY A 30 -0.87 -5.71 4.51
CA GLY A 30 -1.60 -6.74 3.77
C GLY A 30 -1.40 -6.69 2.26
N PHE A 31 -1.14 -5.50 1.69
CA PHE A 31 -0.81 -5.35 0.26
C PHE A 31 0.68 -5.53 -0.05
N CYS A 32 1.56 -5.19 0.90
CA CYS A 32 3.00 -5.34 0.74
C CYS A 32 3.43 -6.82 0.86
N TRP A 33 2.98 -7.51 1.91
CA TRP A 33 3.45 -8.83 2.31
C TRP A 33 3.33 -9.94 1.25
N PRO A 34 2.24 -10.05 0.47
CA PRO A 34 2.12 -11.11 -0.54
C PRO A 34 3.20 -11.05 -1.62
N MET A 35 3.61 -9.84 -2.02
CA MET A 35 4.66 -9.65 -3.02
C MET A 35 6.05 -9.96 -2.45
N GLN A 36 6.27 -9.74 -1.16
CA GLN A 36 7.51 -10.10 -0.48
C GLN A 36 7.65 -11.63 -0.36
N GLN A 37 6.58 -12.35 -0.05
CA GLN A 37 6.60 -13.82 -0.01
C GLN A 37 6.84 -14.44 -1.39
N GLY A 38 6.21 -13.90 -2.44
CA GLY A 38 6.31 -14.45 -3.79
C GLY A 38 7.71 -14.37 -4.43
N SER A 39 8.58 -13.48 -3.94
CA SER A 39 9.92 -13.24 -4.49
C SER A 39 11.05 -13.92 -3.73
N GLY A 40 10.77 -14.60 -2.61
CA GLY A 40 11.81 -15.16 -1.75
C GLY A 40 12.51 -14.14 -0.84
N CYS A 41 11.97 -12.92 -0.75
CA CYS A 41 12.51 -11.82 0.07
C CYS A 41 11.83 -11.72 1.46
N TRP A 42 11.20 -12.81 1.91
CA TRP A 42 10.38 -12.85 3.12
C TRP A 42 11.19 -12.76 4.43
N ASP A 43 12.48 -13.10 4.40
CA ASP A 43 13.38 -13.01 5.55
C ASP A 43 13.89 -11.58 5.84
N ASP A 44 13.59 -10.62 4.97
CA ASP A 44 14.38 -9.37 4.90
C ASP A 44 13.76 -8.20 5.66
N ASN A 45 12.70 -8.43 6.43
CA ASN A 45 11.93 -7.39 7.11
C ASN A 45 11.45 -6.25 6.19
N LEU A 46 11.50 -6.40 4.86
CA LEU A 46 11.17 -5.34 3.89
C LEU A 46 9.86 -4.62 4.23
N CYS A 47 8.72 -5.32 4.26
CA CYS A 47 7.44 -4.68 4.58
C CYS A 47 7.35 -4.17 6.02
N GLU A 48 8.15 -4.72 6.93
CA GLU A 48 8.24 -4.27 8.33
C GLU A 48 8.99 -2.95 8.46
N ASP A 49 10.08 -2.74 7.71
CA ASP A 49 10.85 -1.50 7.69
C ASP A 49 9.99 -0.32 7.24
N TYR A 50 9.24 -0.48 6.14
CA TYR A 50 8.26 0.51 5.72
C TYR A 50 7.15 0.70 6.76
N ARG A 51 6.62 -0.38 7.36
CA ARG A 51 5.57 -0.27 8.38
C ARG A 51 6.05 0.51 9.60
N GLY A 52 7.27 0.24 10.07
CA GLY A 52 7.89 0.93 11.20
C GLY A 52 8.10 2.42 10.94
N PHE A 53 8.44 2.80 9.71
CA PHE A 53 8.48 4.19 9.30
C PHE A 53 7.08 4.83 9.28
N LEU A 54 6.10 4.18 8.66
CA LEU A 54 4.73 4.70 8.54
C LEU A 54 3.98 4.80 9.89
N GLN A 55 4.46 4.11 10.93
CA GLN A 55 3.98 4.28 12.30
C GLN A 55 4.37 5.62 12.93
N GLN A 56 5.39 6.28 12.40
CA GLN A 56 5.85 7.57 12.88
C GLN A 56 5.03 8.70 12.26
N GLU A 57 4.74 9.73 13.05
CA GLU A 57 4.07 10.93 12.57
C GLU A 57 4.99 11.66 11.56
N GLN A 58 4.42 12.05 10.42
CA GLN A 58 5.14 12.73 9.35
C GLN A 58 4.62 14.18 9.26
N THR A 59 5.51 15.15 9.11
CA THR A 59 5.12 16.58 9.12
C THR A 59 4.39 16.97 7.84
N SER A 60 4.64 16.28 6.73
CA SER A 60 4.02 16.57 5.44
C SER A 60 3.97 15.38 4.49
N LYS A 61 3.09 15.47 3.49
CA LYS A 61 3.00 14.51 2.37
C LYS A 61 4.35 14.33 1.66
N ALA A 62 5.08 15.42 1.44
CA ALA A 62 6.36 15.40 0.76
C ALA A 62 7.44 14.68 1.58
N GLU A 63 7.48 14.92 2.90
CA GLU A 63 8.40 14.26 3.83
C GLU A 63 8.10 12.76 3.93
N CYS A 64 6.83 12.38 4.05
CA CYS A 64 6.41 10.99 4.08
C CYS A 64 6.87 10.23 2.82
N ILE A 65 6.61 10.79 1.63
CA ILE A 65 7.05 10.19 0.36
C ILE A 65 8.58 10.11 0.28
N LYS A 66 9.29 11.16 0.72
CA LYS A 66 10.76 11.16 0.76
C LYS A 66 11.29 10.01 1.63
N GLY A 67 10.72 9.79 2.81
CA GLY A 67 11.10 8.67 3.68
C GLY A 67 10.86 7.30 3.05
N CYS A 68 9.75 7.10 2.31
CA CYS A 68 9.54 5.87 1.54
C CYS A 68 10.69 5.61 0.54
N ASN A 69 11.12 6.66 -0.17
CA ASN A 69 12.20 6.56 -1.16
C ASN A 69 13.60 6.36 -0.52
N GLU A 70 13.81 6.86 0.70
CA GLU A 70 15.02 6.62 1.48
C GLU A 70 15.12 5.15 1.92
N ILE A 71 14.01 4.56 2.36
CA ILE A 71 13.93 3.13 2.67
C ILE A 71 14.14 2.30 1.41
N GLU A 72 13.55 2.68 0.29
CA GLU A 72 13.78 2.00 -0.99
C GLU A 72 15.28 1.93 -1.32
N THR A 73 15.98 3.05 -1.20
CA THR A 73 17.43 3.12 -1.46
C THR A 73 18.22 2.22 -0.50
N MET A 74 17.82 2.15 0.77
CA MET A 74 18.42 1.27 1.75
C MET A 74 18.20 -0.21 1.38
N GLU A 75 16.97 -0.58 1.05
CA GLU A 75 16.56 -1.94 0.69
C GLU A 75 17.24 -2.43 -0.57
N TRP A 76 17.37 -1.57 -1.58
CA TRP A 76 18.16 -1.87 -2.78
C TRP A 76 19.61 -2.22 -2.45
N ARG A 77 20.22 -1.54 -1.47
CA ARG A 77 21.60 -1.83 -1.05
C ARG A 77 21.69 -3.15 -0.29
N GLN A 78 20.73 -3.43 0.58
CA GLN A 78 20.71 -4.66 1.37
C GLN A 78 20.41 -5.90 0.51
N ASN A 79 19.60 -5.74 -0.54
CA ASN A 79 19.08 -6.84 -1.34
C ASN A 79 19.57 -6.85 -2.80
N ALA A 80 20.60 -6.07 -3.13
CA ALA A 80 21.13 -5.90 -4.49
C ALA A 80 21.42 -7.21 -5.26
N LEU A 81 21.75 -8.28 -4.55
CA LEU A 81 22.12 -9.58 -5.14
C LEU A 81 21.01 -10.64 -5.03
N ARG A 82 19.86 -10.29 -4.46
CA ARG A 82 18.80 -11.26 -4.09
C ARG A 82 17.59 -11.24 -5.02
N GLY A 83 17.54 -10.30 -5.97
CA GLY A 83 16.43 -10.20 -6.92
C GLY A 83 15.12 -9.70 -6.28
N CYS A 84 15.22 -8.94 -5.19
CA CYS A 84 14.07 -8.40 -4.46
C CYS A 84 13.45 -7.15 -5.11
N ASP A 85 13.98 -6.72 -6.25
CA ASP A 85 13.61 -5.56 -7.04
C ASP A 85 12.11 -5.32 -7.13
N GLY A 86 11.35 -6.38 -7.47
CA GLY A 86 9.90 -6.29 -7.62
C GLY A 86 9.17 -6.06 -6.30
N SER A 87 9.66 -6.68 -5.22
CA SER A 87 9.10 -6.50 -3.87
C SER A 87 9.44 -5.13 -3.30
N ILE A 88 10.67 -4.65 -3.51
CA ILE A 88 11.12 -3.31 -3.06
C ILE A 88 10.28 -2.22 -3.73
N ARG A 89 10.10 -2.31 -5.06
CA ARG A 89 9.23 -1.38 -5.79
C ARG A 89 7.79 -1.45 -5.31
N ASN A 90 7.23 -2.65 -5.16
CA ASN A 90 5.86 -2.81 -4.66
C ASN A 90 5.70 -2.22 -3.25
N ALA A 91 6.64 -2.47 -2.35
CA ALA A 91 6.61 -1.91 -1.00
C ALA A 91 6.65 -0.36 -1.02
N THR A 92 7.52 0.21 -1.86
CA THR A 92 7.63 1.66 -2.07
C THR A 92 6.35 2.25 -2.63
N ASP A 93 5.77 1.65 -3.67
CA ASP A 93 4.52 2.11 -4.28
C ASP A 93 3.38 2.15 -3.26
N TRP A 94 3.26 1.11 -2.42
CA TRP A 94 2.26 1.08 -1.36
C TRP A 94 2.56 2.08 -0.24
N CYS A 95 3.83 2.32 0.11
CA CYS A 95 4.22 3.35 1.07
C CYS A 95 3.83 4.74 0.56
N GLU A 96 4.17 5.07 -0.69
CA GLU A 96 3.79 6.35 -1.28
C GLU A 96 2.28 6.52 -1.35
N LYS A 97 1.56 5.46 -1.72
CA LYS A 97 0.09 5.48 -1.76
C LYS A 97 -0.52 5.68 -0.38
N TYR A 98 0.06 5.07 0.66
CA TYR A 98 -0.31 5.34 2.06
C TYR A 98 -0.12 6.82 2.38
N CYS A 99 1.08 7.37 2.14
CA CYS A 99 1.38 8.78 2.38
C CYS A 99 0.39 9.70 1.64
N ARG A 100 0.14 9.46 0.35
CA ARG A 100 -0.80 10.27 -0.42
C ARG A 100 -2.19 10.26 0.22
N ARG A 101 -2.71 9.08 0.54
CA ARG A 101 -4.05 8.94 1.13
C ARG A 101 -4.16 9.51 2.54
N LEU A 102 -3.13 9.35 3.37
CA LEU A 102 -3.07 9.92 4.72
C LEU A 102 -3.23 11.44 4.68
N PHE A 103 -2.54 12.13 3.77
CA PHE A 103 -2.59 13.58 3.69
C PHE A 103 -3.74 14.12 2.82
N ASP A 104 -4.28 13.32 1.89
CA ASP A 104 -5.41 13.72 1.06
C ASP A 104 -6.76 13.54 1.78
N TYR A 105 -6.88 12.55 2.69
CA TYR A 105 -8.14 12.21 3.37
C TYR A 105 -8.07 12.20 4.90
N GLY A 106 -6.90 12.45 5.50
CA GLY A 106 -6.69 12.46 6.96
C GLY A 106 -6.19 11.13 7.53
N ASN A 107 -5.84 11.11 8.82
CA ASN A 107 -5.38 9.91 9.50
C ASN A 107 -6.56 8.99 9.83
N PRO A 108 -6.57 7.70 9.39
CA PRO A 108 -7.67 6.80 9.68
C PRO A 108 -7.86 6.58 11.19
N ALA A 109 -6.80 6.70 12.00
CA ALA A 109 -6.88 6.61 13.46
C ALA A 109 -7.62 7.80 14.12
N GLN A 110 -7.92 8.86 13.38
CA GLN A 110 -8.72 10.00 13.84
C GLN A 110 -10.18 9.94 13.37
N ALA A 111 -10.56 8.91 12.62
CA ALA A 111 -11.90 8.71 12.07
C ALA A 111 -12.75 7.70 12.88
N GLU A 112 -12.22 7.21 14.01
CA GLU A 112 -12.87 6.25 14.92
C GLU A 112 -13.25 6.90 16.26
#